data_AF-A0A2E7SIA3-F1
#
_entry.id   AF-A0A2E7SIA3-F1
#
_cell.length_a   1.000
_cell.length_b   1.000
_cell.length_c   1.000
_cell.angle_alpha   90.00
_cell.angle_beta   90.00
_cell.angle_gamma   90.00
#
_symmetry.space_group_name_H-M   'P 1'
#
loop_
_entity.id
_entity.type
_entity.pdbx_description
1 polymer ?
#
loop_
_entity_poly.entity_id
_entity_poly.type
_entity_poly.pdbx_seq_one_letter_code
_entity_poly.pdbx_strand_id
1 'polypeptide(L)'
;MGLANCIPYSHYRLFADVWFIWDIVDTNFVQPIVGEAGGDSSYNPVDTAAYSILLVAFIVSLSAWLREWGVSDNERMLYSLLPWVLWAVLVEVAEDANLFSADVDSWFVSPFIHFQTAGWIFLTGIIVYFMKDWKLKSQTKLLIPLLTLVIIIIGHLFLLYEFNSAQNIGFLIMIPLIFVFLFESEIFTLKQKIAEWRVLELSVLFSGMGACLLVATKLLEFAEIQYGADELTLWPALVVLAFPILFVSMLHHRGKEAYSILIEKGKIPGILEDGVTLEQWEGFEGDDHEAHEKLVRSAAFSTPIVLLAVYGQLVDGFASWVGVDIFGYSEKHVLSAFVMELAGGTESGAGGGWGFLVVKMVLAFVIVLFFAEWRFEKRQTHLRLLVVLGLLTVGLAPGLRDLGRLMLGV
;
A
#
# COMPACT_ATOMS: atom_id res chain seq x y z
N MET A 1 -44.62 -1.38 -59.72
CA MET A 1 -44.69 -2.59 -58.88
C MET A 1 -43.27 -2.90 -58.43
N GLY A 2 -42.89 -2.84 -57.16
CA GLY A 2 -43.62 -2.55 -55.94
C GLY A 2 -42.67 -2.29 -54.77
N LEU A 3 -43.17 -1.51 -53.80
CA LEU A 3 -42.88 -1.59 -52.36
C LEU A 3 -41.41 -1.45 -51.91
N ALA A 4 -40.83 -0.27 -52.17
CA ALA A 4 -39.91 0.34 -51.22
C ALA A 4 -40.71 1.39 -50.44
N ASN A 5 -41.10 1.08 -49.20
CA ASN A 5 -41.34 2.01 -48.08
C ASN A 5 -42.07 1.28 -46.94
N CYS A 6 -41.73 1.68 -45.70
CA CYS A 6 -42.31 1.28 -44.41
C CYS A 6 -41.64 0.12 -43.66
N ILE A 7 -40.41 0.33 -43.17
CA ILE A 7 -40.04 -0.09 -41.81
C ILE A 7 -39.30 1.11 -41.16
N PRO A 8 -39.78 1.65 -40.02
CA PRO A 8 -39.20 2.85 -39.43
C PRO A 8 -37.84 2.58 -38.79
N TYR A 9 -36.89 3.47 -39.11
CA TYR A 9 -35.65 3.71 -38.39
C TYR A 9 -35.93 4.09 -36.93
N SER A 10 -35.92 3.14 -35.99
CA SER A 10 -35.96 3.51 -34.56
C SER A 10 -35.23 2.58 -33.58
N HIS A 11 -34.48 1.57 -34.04
CA HIS A 11 -33.81 0.62 -33.13
C HIS A 11 -32.28 0.64 -33.11
N TYR A 12 -31.62 1.52 -33.89
CA TYR A 12 -30.15 1.61 -33.91
C TYR A 12 -29.55 2.63 -32.93
N ARG A 13 -30.34 3.35 -32.13
CA ARG A 13 -29.80 4.25 -31.10
C ARG A 13 -29.41 3.55 -29.80
N LEU A 14 -30.01 2.39 -29.48
CA LEU A 14 -29.74 1.73 -28.20
C LEU A 14 -28.35 1.07 -28.11
N PHE A 15 -27.70 0.82 -29.26
CA PHE A 15 -26.37 0.22 -29.31
C PHE A 15 -25.27 1.22 -29.69
N ALA A 16 -25.60 2.38 -30.27
CA ALA A 16 -24.60 3.42 -30.58
C ALA A 16 -23.94 3.97 -29.30
N ASP A 17 -24.71 4.05 -28.21
CA ASP A 17 -24.21 4.48 -26.90
C ASP A 17 -23.25 3.45 -26.29
N VAL A 18 -23.42 2.15 -26.60
CA VAL A 18 -22.53 1.08 -26.15
C VAL A 18 -21.18 1.17 -26.85
N TRP A 19 -21.17 1.48 -28.16
CA TRP A 19 -19.93 1.70 -28.91
C TRP A 19 -19.25 3.01 -28.51
N PHE A 20 -19.98 4.06 -28.18
CA PHE A 20 -19.38 5.29 -27.65
C PHE A 20 -18.76 5.11 -26.26
N ILE A 21 -19.44 4.39 -25.36
CA ILE A 21 -18.89 4.01 -24.06
C ILE A 21 -17.69 3.09 -24.25
N TRP A 22 -17.76 2.15 -25.19
CA TRP A 22 -16.62 1.28 -25.49
C TRP A 22 -15.49 2.08 -26.14
N ASP A 23 -15.71 3.03 -27.03
CA ASP A 23 -14.64 3.88 -27.57
C ASP A 23 -13.99 4.73 -26.47
N ILE A 24 -14.77 5.22 -25.51
CA ILE A 24 -14.26 5.88 -24.30
C ILE A 24 -13.46 4.89 -23.46
N VAL A 25 -13.97 3.69 -23.20
CA VAL A 25 -13.30 2.68 -22.38
C VAL A 25 -12.04 2.14 -23.07
N ASP A 26 -12.04 2.00 -24.39
CA ASP A 26 -10.90 1.54 -25.18
C ASP A 26 -9.81 2.60 -25.16
N THR A 27 -10.16 3.82 -25.55
CA THR A 27 -9.20 4.92 -25.69
C THR A 27 -8.61 5.35 -24.34
N ASN A 28 -9.39 5.34 -23.26
CA ASN A 28 -9.00 5.89 -21.96
C ASN A 28 -8.61 4.81 -20.93
N PHE A 29 -8.95 3.55 -21.13
CA PHE A 29 -8.65 2.49 -20.15
C PHE A 29 -7.89 1.32 -20.77
N VAL A 30 -8.34 0.78 -21.90
CA VAL A 30 -7.70 -0.41 -22.48
C VAL A 30 -6.40 -0.08 -23.21
N GLN A 31 -6.39 0.93 -24.07
CA GLN A 31 -5.21 1.35 -24.83
C GLN A 31 -4.06 1.83 -23.91
N PRO A 32 -4.31 2.60 -22.82
CA PRO A 32 -3.26 2.94 -21.86
C PRO A 32 -2.69 1.72 -21.12
N ILE A 33 -3.54 0.79 -20.65
CA ILE A 33 -3.10 -0.45 -19.97
C ILE A 33 -2.29 -1.36 -20.92
N VAL A 34 -2.73 -1.49 -22.17
CA VAL A 34 -2.01 -2.26 -23.20
C VAL A 34 -0.70 -1.55 -23.61
N GLY A 35 -0.68 -0.22 -23.60
CA GLY A 35 0.51 0.60 -23.85
C GLY A 35 1.52 0.61 -22.70
N GLU A 36 1.09 0.40 -21.44
CA GLU A 36 2.00 0.25 -20.28
C GLU A 36 2.87 -0.99 -20.41
N ALA A 37 2.34 -2.09 -20.97
CA ALA A 37 3.13 -3.29 -21.31
C ALA A 37 4.21 -3.02 -22.39
N GLY A 38 4.16 -1.88 -23.09
CA GLY A 38 5.16 -1.41 -24.04
C GLY A 38 5.96 -0.18 -23.59
N GLY A 39 5.70 0.35 -22.38
CA GLY A 39 6.47 1.44 -21.78
C GLY A 39 6.11 2.88 -22.17
N ASP A 40 5.02 3.13 -22.92
CA ASP A 40 4.83 4.40 -23.66
C ASP A 40 3.46 5.13 -23.44
N SER A 41 2.68 4.82 -22.40
CA SER A 41 1.38 5.48 -22.19
C SER A 41 1.36 6.54 -21.06
N SER A 42 0.82 7.72 -21.37
CA SER A 42 0.60 8.82 -20.42
C SER A 42 -0.87 8.88 -20.00
N TYR A 43 -1.15 8.90 -18.69
CA TYR A 43 -2.52 8.94 -18.13
C TYR A 43 -3.30 10.23 -18.45
N ASN A 44 -4.58 10.13 -18.86
CA ASN A 44 -5.45 11.30 -19.07
C ASN A 44 -6.15 11.73 -17.76
N PRO A 45 -6.39 13.04 -17.52
CA PRO A 45 -7.23 13.54 -16.42
C PRO A 45 -8.58 12.83 -16.22
N VAL A 46 -9.24 12.38 -17.30
CA VAL A 46 -10.51 11.65 -17.22
C VAL A 46 -10.32 10.29 -16.53
N ASP A 47 -9.29 9.55 -16.92
CA ASP A 47 -8.93 8.24 -16.39
C ASP A 47 -8.63 8.39 -14.89
N THR A 48 -7.81 9.39 -14.57
CA THR A 48 -7.43 9.73 -13.19
C THR A 48 -8.66 9.95 -12.30
N ALA A 49 -9.66 10.70 -12.78
CA ALA A 49 -10.89 10.95 -12.04
C ALA A 49 -11.75 9.67 -11.91
N ALA A 50 -11.89 8.90 -12.98
CA ALA A 50 -12.66 7.66 -12.97
C ALA A 50 -12.07 6.60 -12.02
N TYR A 51 -10.76 6.40 -12.08
CA TYR A 51 -10.04 5.51 -11.16
C TYR A 51 -10.17 5.97 -9.71
N SER A 52 -10.11 7.28 -9.45
CA SER A 52 -10.28 7.83 -8.09
C SER A 52 -11.69 7.54 -7.53
N ILE A 53 -12.74 7.72 -8.33
CA ILE A 53 -14.12 7.42 -7.93
C ILE A 53 -14.29 5.92 -7.67
N LEU A 54 -13.78 5.09 -8.59
CA LEU A 54 -13.83 3.63 -8.48
C LEU A 54 -13.10 3.15 -7.21
N LEU A 55 -11.93 3.71 -6.92
CA LEU A 55 -11.15 3.40 -5.72
C LEU A 55 -11.93 3.75 -4.44
N VAL A 56 -12.54 4.92 -4.37
CA VAL A 56 -13.36 5.32 -3.20
C VAL A 56 -14.55 4.37 -3.03
N ALA A 57 -15.27 4.07 -4.10
CA ALA A 57 -16.40 3.13 -4.07
C ALA A 57 -15.96 1.72 -3.64
N PHE A 58 -14.80 1.27 -4.11
CA PHE A 58 -14.20 0.01 -3.72
C PHE A 58 -13.84 -0.02 -2.24
N ILE A 59 -13.15 1.02 -1.71
CA ILE A 59 -12.80 1.13 -0.29
C ILE A 59 -14.04 1.07 0.60
N VAL A 60 -15.09 1.80 0.25
CA VAL A 60 -16.36 1.81 1.02
C VAL A 60 -17.01 0.43 0.99
N SER A 61 -17.10 -0.20 -0.19
CA SER A 61 -17.72 -1.52 -0.36
C SER A 61 -16.93 -2.61 0.39
N LEU A 62 -15.61 -2.62 0.23
CA LEU A 62 -14.72 -3.55 0.92
C LEU A 62 -14.81 -3.37 2.44
N SER A 63 -14.88 -2.14 2.94
CA SER A 63 -15.03 -1.89 4.38
C SER A 63 -16.29 -2.54 4.97
N ALA A 64 -17.39 -2.54 4.20
CA ALA A 64 -18.65 -3.17 4.61
C ALA A 64 -18.52 -4.70 4.63
N TRP A 65 -17.86 -5.29 3.64
CA TRP A 65 -17.62 -6.75 3.58
C TRP A 65 -16.66 -7.24 4.66
N LEU A 66 -15.56 -6.51 4.92
CA LEU A 66 -14.63 -6.87 5.99
C LEU A 66 -15.31 -6.87 7.36
N ARG A 67 -16.23 -5.92 7.59
CA ARG A 67 -17.05 -5.87 8.81
C ARG A 67 -18.01 -7.06 8.90
N GLU A 68 -18.70 -7.39 7.81
CA GLU A 68 -19.64 -8.52 7.76
C GLU A 68 -18.93 -9.86 8.01
N TRP A 69 -17.71 -10.02 7.49
CA TRP A 69 -16.89 -11.21 7.69
C TRP A 69 -16.16 -11.24 9.04
N GLY A 70 -16.31 -10.21 9.87
CA GLY A 70 -15.69 -10.14 11.19
C GLY A 70 -14.15 -10.14 11.14
N VAL A 71 -13.57 -9.57 10.08
CA VAL A 71 -12.12 -9.35 9.98
C VAL A 71 -11.67 -8.43 11.12
N SER A 72 -10.39 -8.46 11.48
CA SER A 72 -9.91 -7.56 12.54
C SER A 72 -10.03 -6.09 12.15
N ASP A 73 -10.60 -5.29 13.04
CA ASP A 73 -10.73 -3.84 12.98
C ASP A 73 -9.63 -3.11 13.78
N ASN A 74 -8.66 -3.87 14.30
CA ASN A 74 -7.55 -3.31 15.08
C ASN A 74 -6.47 -2.73 14.15
N GLU A 75 -5.78 -1.67 14.58
CA GLU A 75 -4.64 -1.06 13.87
C GLU A 75 -3.52 -2.08 13.60
N ARG A 76 -3.45 -3.17 14.38
CA ARG A 76 -2.57 -4.33 14.13
C ARG A 76 -2.72 -4.94 12.75
N MET A 77 -3.95 -5.00 12.23
CA MET A 77 -4.20 -5.49 10.87
C MET A 77 -3.50 -4.62 9.82
N LEU A 78 -3.44 -3.29 10.03
CA LEU A 78 -2.70 -2.41 9.12
C LEU A 78 -1.21 -2.76 9.10
N TYR A 79 -0.60 -2.97 10.26
CA TYR A 79 0.81 -3.40 10.35
C TYR A 79 1.05 -4.76 9.69
N SER A 80 0.10 -5.69 9.80
CA SER A 80 0.16 -6.99 9.12
C SER A 80 0.13 -6.88 7.58
N LEU A 81 -0.45 -5.81 7.04
CA LEU A 81 -0.54 -5.57 5.60
C LEU A 81 0.72 -4.88 5.03
N LEU A 82 1.55 -4.24 5.86
CA LEU A 82 2.75 -3.53 5.39
C LEU A 82 3.75 -4.41 4.61
N PRO A 83 4.04 -5.65 5.04
CA PRO A 83 4.92 -6.52 4.26
C PRO A 83 4.33 -6.85 2.89
N TRP A 84 3.01 -6.80 2.69
CA TRP A 84 2.41 -7.01 1.38
C TRP A 84 2.57 -5.81 0.46
N VAL A 85 2.49 -4.59 1.01
CA VAL A 85 2.84 -3.37 0.29
C VAL A 85 4.32 -3.41 -0.12
N LEU A 86 5.20 -3.78 0.81
CA LEU A 86 6.63 -3.94 0.53
C LEU A 86 6.89 -5.04 -0.49
N TRP A 87 6.20 -6.18 -0.40
CA TRP A 87 6.34 -7.27 -1.35
C TRP A 87 6.00 -6.82 -2.77
N ALA A 88 4.89 -6.12 -2.96
CA ALA A 88 4.52 -5.57 -4.27
C ALA A 88 5.63 -4.69 -4.84
N VAL A 89 6.16 -3.77 -4.02
CA VAL A 89 7.28 -2.90 -4.41
C VAL A 89 8.53 -3.70 -4.78
N LEU A 90 8.95 -4.67 -3.96
CA LEU A 90 10.15 -5.46 -4.23
C LEU A 90 10.02 -6.23 -5.54
N VAL A 91 8.83 -6.73 -5.84
CA VAL A 91 8.54 -7.45 -7.08
C VAL A 91 8.54 -6.50 -8.28
N GLU A 92 7.96 -5.31 -8.16
CA GLU A 92 8.04 -4.27 -9.20
C GLU A 92 9.48 -3.82 -9.45
N VAL A 93 10.29 -3.62 -8.41
CA VAL A 93 11.73 -3.29 -8.57
C VAL A 93 12.49 -4.45 -9.23
N ALA A 94 12.14 -5.70 -8.90
CA ALA A 94 12.73 -6.86 -9.56
C ALA A 94 12.30 -6.98 -11.04
N GLU A 95 11.10 -6.52 -11.38
CA GLU A 95 10.61 -6.41 -12.75
C GLU A 95 11.32 -5.28 -13.51
N ASP A 96 11.46 -4.09 -12.91
CA ASP A 96 12.26 -2.98 -13.47
C ASP A 96 13.71 -3.41 -13.75
N ALA A 97 14.26 -4.30 -12.91
CA ALA A 97 15.58 -4.91 -13.08
C ALA A 97 15.63 -6.10 -14.06
N ASN A 98 14.52 -6.42 -14.74
CA ASN A 98 14.38 -7.53 -15.68
C ASN A 98 14.76 -8.91 -15.08
N LEU A 99 14.43 -9.16 -13.80
CA LEU A 99 14.77 -10.41 -13.07
C LEU A 99 13.72 -11.53 -13.19
N PHE A 100 12.65 -11.26 -13.94
CA PHE A 100 11.60 -12.22 -14.27
C PHE A 100 11.68 -12.62 -15.74
N SER A 101 11.21 -13.83 -16.05
CA SER A 101 11.10 -14.27 -17.45
C SER A 101 9.97 -13.53 -18.16
N ALA A 102 10.09 -13.38 -19.48
CA ALA A 102 9.11 -12.70 -20.33
C ALA A 102 7.71 -13.34 -20.34
N ASP A 103 7.55 -14.52 -19.74
CA ASP A 103 6.25 -15.20 -19.64
C ASP A 103 5.43 -14.71 -18.42
N VAL A 104 6.07 -14.12 -17.41
CA VAL A 104 5.44 -13.73 -16.13
C VAL A 104 5.68 -12.27 -15.73
N ASP A 105 6.50 -11.52 -16.46
CA ASP A 105 6.79 -10.09 -16.21
C ASP A 105 5.52 -9.22 -16.11
N SER A 106 4.57 -9.43 -17.02
CA SER A 106 3.29 -8.71 -17.10
C SER A 106 2.40 -8.91 -15.86
N TRP A 107 2.67 -9.93 -15.03
CA TRP A 107 1.91 -10.17 -13.79
C TRP A 107 2.34 -9.22 -12.67
N PHE A 108 3.54 -8.65 -12.79
CA PHE A 108 4.19 -7.82 -11.79
C PHE A 108 4.05 -6.32 -12.07
N VAL A 109 3.44 -5.96 -13.19
CA VAL A 109 3.10 -4.59 -13.56
C VAL A 109 1.65 -4.27 -13.16
N SER A 110 1.35 -2.98 -13.01
CA SER A 110 -0.02 -2.52 -12.81
C SER A 110 -0.93 -2.84 -14.00
N PRO A 111 -2.23 -3.09 -13.79
CA PRO A 111 -2.92 -3.19 -12.50
C PRO A 111 -2.81 -4.58 -11.83
N PHE A 112 -2.23 -5.59 -12.48
CA PHE A 112 -2.28 -7.00 -12.06
C PHE A 112 -1.63 -7.26 -10.70
N ILE A 113 -0.52 -6.59 -10.38
CA ILE A 113 0.18 -6.73 -9.09
C ILE A 113 -0.74 -6.45 -7.88
N HIS A 114 -1.67 -5.51 -8.01
CA HIS A 114 -2.63 -5.17 -6.95
C HIS A 114 -3.59 -6.33 -6.68
N PHE A 115 -4.12 -6.96 -7.74
CA PHE A 115 -5.01 -8.11 -7.64
C PHE A 115 -4.28 -9.33 -7.09
N GLN A 116 -3.02 -9.53 -7.50
CA GLN A 116 -2.19 -10.62 -7.01
C GLN A 116 -1.90 -10.46 -5.51
N THR A 117 -1.48 -9.26 -5.08
CA THR A 117 -1.25 -8.94 -3.67
C THR A 117 -2.51 -9.19 -2.84
N ALA A 118 -3.67 -8.69 -3.30
CA ALA A 118 -4.95 -8.93 -2.65
C ALA A 118 -5.31 -10.43 -2.62
N GLY A 119 -5.03 -11.16 -3.71
CA GLY A 119 -5.25 -12.59 -3.81
C GLY A 119 -4.47 -13.39 -2.78
N TRP A 120 -3.20 -13.07 -2.55
CA TRP A 120 -2.38 -13.73 -1.53
C TRP A 120 -2.82 -13.42 -0.11
N ILE A 121 -3.20 -12.17 0.18
CA ILE A 121 -3.77 -11.77 1.48
C ILE A 121 -5.08 -12.53 1.73
N PHE A 122 -5.95 -12.58 0.72
CA PHE A 122 -7.24 -13.26 0.78
C PHE A 122 -7.07 -14.77 0.98
N LEU A 123 -6.16 -15.39 0.24
CA LEU A 123 -5.80 -16.80 0.39
C LEU A 123 -5.30 -17.09 1.81
N THR A 124 -4.46 -16.22 2.37
CA THR A 124 -4.01 -16.33 3.77
C THR A 124 -5.20 -16.35 4.73
N GLY A 125 -6.17 -15.44 4.55
CA GLY A 125 -7.40 -15.41 5.32
C GLY A 125 -8.25 -16.67 5.19
N ILE A 126 -8.39 -17.21 3.98
CA ILE A 126 -9.10 -18.47 3.71
C ILE A 126 -8.45 -19.65 4.43
N ILE A 127 -7.12 -19.78 4.33
CA ILE A 127 -6.38 -20.86 4.99
C ILE A 127 -6.59 -20.78 6.50
N VAL A 128 -6.47 -19.59 7.11
CA VAL A 128 -6.73 -19.38 8.54
C VAL A 128 -8.16 -19.76 8.90
N TYR A 129 -9.15 -19.40 8.07
CA TYR A 129 -10.55 -19.74 8.30
C TYR A 129 -10.77 -21.26 8.33
N PHE A 130 -10.19 -22.01 7.40
CA PHE A 130 -10.28 -23.47 7.39
C PHE A 130 -9.48 -24.14 8.52
N MET A 131 -8.39 -23.52 8.96
CA MET A 131 -7.57 -23.99 10.07
C MET A 131 -8.09 -23.56 11.45
N LYS A 132 -9.16 -22.76 11.54
CA LYS A 132 -9.70 -22.28 12.83
C LYS A 132 -10.16 -23.43 13.75
N ASP A 133 -10.70 -24.49 13.14
CA ASP A 133 -11.22 -25.68 13.82
C ASP A 133 -10.11 -26.70 14.07
N TRP A 134 -8.96 -26.54 13.38
CA TRP A 134 -7.70 -27.22 13.69
C TRP A 134 -7.02 -26.62 14.93
N LYS A 135 -7.80 -26.19 15.92
CA LYS A 135 -7.36 -26.14 17.32
C LYS A 135 -7.04 -27.57 17.78
N LEU A 136 -6.03 -28.17 17.15
CA LEU A 136 -5.19 -29.17 17.76
C LEU A 136 -4.84 -28.65 19.15
N LYS A 137 -4.75 -29.58 20.09
CA LYS A 137 -4.28 -29.41 21.48
C LYS A 137 -2.85 -28.83 21.59
N SER A 138 -2.38 -28.10 20.58
CA SER A 138 -1.08 -27.44 20.50
C SER A 138 -1.08 -26.18 21.36
N GLN A 139 -0.08 -26.09 22.22
CA GLN A 139 0.10 -24.99 23.17
C GLN A 139 0.73 -23.74 22.53
N THR A 140 1.05 -23.75 21.23
CA THR A 140 1.77 -22.65 20.55
C THR A 140 0.88 -21.86 19.60
N LYS A 141 0.63 -20.60 19.97
CA LYS A 141 -0.11 -19.60 19.18
C LYS A 141 0.45 -19.39 17.76
N LEU A 142 1.75 -19.67 17.56
CA LEU A 142 2.46 -19.45 16.30
C LEU A 142 2.33 -20.59 15.27
N LEU A 143 1.74 -21.73 15.63
CA LEU A 143 1.65 -22.87 14.72
C LEU A 143 0.89 -22.53 13.43
N ILE A 144 -0.33 -21.97 13.55
CA ILE A 144 -1.13 -21.60 12.38
C ILE A 144 -0.42 -20.53 11.53
N PRO A 145 0.13 -19.43 12.10
CA PRO A 145 0.94 -18.47 11.35
C PRO A 145 2.12 -19.07 10.58
N LEU A 146 2.84 -20.03 11.18
CA LEU A 146 3.96 -20.71 10.53
C LEU A 146 3.50 -21.66 9.42
N LEU A 147 2.38 -22.37 9.60
CA LEU A 147 1.81 -23.21 8.54
C LEU A 147 1.32 -22.37 7.36
N THR A 148 0.63 -21.25 7.64
CA THR A 148 0.20 -20.32 6.58
C THR A 148 1.38 -19.75 5.82
N LEU A 149 2.45 -19.35 6.53
CA LEU A 149 3.70 -18.88 5.94
C LEU A 149 4.27 -19.93 4.95
N VAL A 150 4.40 -21.19 5.38
CA VAL A 150 4.95 -22.26 4.54
C VAL A 150 4.07 -22.48 3.30
N ILE A 151 2.74 -22.54 3.45
CA ILE A 151 1.83 -22.73 2.32
C ILE A 151 1.95 -21.58 1.31
N ILE A 152 2.01 -20.34 1.80
CA ILE A 152 2.16 -19.17 0.94
C ILE A 152 3.52 -19.16 0.23
N ILE A 153 4.61 -19.54 0.90
CA ILE A 153 5.94 -19.69 0.28
C ILE A 153 5.89 -20.76 -0.81
N ILE A 154 5.28 -21.92 -0.57
CA ILE A 154 5.11 -22.96 -1.60
C ILE A 154 4.35 -22.41 -2.80
N GLY A 155 3.26 -21.69 -2.56
CA GLY A 155 2.47 -21.05 -3.62
C GLY A 155 3.30 -20.08 -4.47
N HIS A 156 4.12 -19.23 -3.82
CA HIS A 156 5.01 -18.31 -4.52
C HIS A 156 6.05 -19.06 -5.34
N LEU A 157 6.80 -19.99 -4.73
CA LEU A 157 7.85 -20.77 -5.40
C LEU A 157 7.32 -21.59 -6.58
N PHE A 158 6.08 -22.04 -6.52
CA PHE A 158 5.46 -22.82 -7.60
C PHE A 158 4.94 -21.93 -8.75
N LEU A 159 4.39 -20.75 -8.45
CA LEU A 159 3.73 -19.91 -9.45
C LEU A 159 4.63 -18.82 -10.04
N LEU A 160 5.59 -18.29 -9.28
CA LEU A 160 6.27 -17.02 -9.60
C LEU A 160 7.78 -17.15 -9.80
N TYR A 161 8.38 -18.27 -9.42
CA TYR A 161 9.83 -18.46 -9.45
C TYR A 161 10.18 -19.68 -10.30
N GLU A 162 11.33 -19.60 -10.97
CA GLU A 162 11.89 -20.75 -11.68
C GLU A 162 12.20 -21.89 -10.69
N PHE A 163 11.90 -23.12 -11.12
CA PHE A 163 12.03 -24.26 -10.24
C PHE A 163 13.50 -24.66 -10.02
N ASN A 164 14.00 -24.43 -8.81
CA ASN A 164 15.29 -24.93 -8.34
C ASN A 164 15.12 -25.76 -7.06
N SER A 165 15.33 -27.07 -7.15
CA SER A 165 15.04 -27.99 -6.03
C SER A 165 15.86 -27.71 -4.77
N ALA A 166 17.16 -27.45 -4.91
CA ALA A 166 18.03 -27.21 -3.76
C ALA A 166 17.69 -25.88 -3.06
N GLN A 167 17.52 -24.82 -3.84
CA GLN A 167 17.20 -23.49 -3.33
C GLN A 167 15.80 -23.44 -2.71
N ASN A 168 14.81 -24.05 -3.37
CA ASN A 168 13.43 -24.10 -2.89
C ASN A 168 13.33 -24.87 -1.56
N ILE A 169 14.03 -26.01 -1.43
CA ILE A 169 14.11 -26.74 -0.15
C ILE A 169 14.77 -25.87 0.92
N GLY A 170 15.84 -25.15 0.56
CA GLY A 170 16.51 -24.19 1.44
C GLY A 170 15.53 -23.14 1.99
N PHE A 171 14.76 -22.48 1.13
CA PHE A 171 13.78 -21.48 1.55
C PHE A 171 12.68 -22.04 2.46
N LEU A 172 12.14 -23.21 2.12
CA LEU A 172 11.08 -23.86 2.90
C LEU A 172 11.52 -24.24 4.31
N ILE A 173 12.82 -24.44 4.55
CA ILE A 173 13.38 -24.74 5.86
C ILE A 173 13.83 -23.46 6.57
N MET A 174 14.63 -22.64 5.89
CA MET A 174 15.31 -21.50 6.51
C MET A 174 14.35 -20.37 6.87
N ILE A 175 13.37 -20.05 6.01
CA ILE A 175 12.45 -18.95 6.30
C ILE A 175 11.63 -19.23 7.56
N PRO A 176 10.90 -20.36 7.70
CA PRO A 176 10.18 -20.65 8.94
C PRO A 176 11.10 -20.71 10.17
N LEU A 177 12.33 -21.21 10.02
CA LEU A 177 13.30 -21.25 11.12
C LEU A 177 13.68 -19.85 11.60
N ILE A 178 13.87 -18.89 10.69
CA ILE A 178 14.09 -17.47 11.03
C ILE A 178 12.92 -16.93 11.84
N PHE A 179 11.66 -17.23 11.47
CA PHE A 179 10.50 -16.77 12.23
C PHE A 179 10.42 -17.41 13.62
N VAL A 180 10.68 -18.71 13.74
CA VAL A 180 10.77 -19.38 15.04
C VAL A 180 11.87 -18.73 15.89
N PHE A 181 13.05 -18.48 15.32
CA PHE A 181 14.13 -17.81 16.01
C PHE A 181 13.75 -16.38 16.44
N LEU A 182 13.10 -15.58 15.59
CA LEU A 182 12.73 -14.20 15.92
C LEU A 182 11.60 -14.11 16.96
N PHE A 183 10.63 -15.02 16.93
CA PHE A 183 9.40 -14.91 17.72
C PHE A 183 9.29 -15.87 18.91
N GLU A 184 10.11 -16.93 18.99
CA GLU A 184 10.19 -17.83 20.15
C GLU A 184 11.48 -17.67 20.96
N SER A 185 12.52 -17.03 20.43
CA SER A 185 13.76 -16.82 21.17
C SER A 185 13.59 -15.84 22.34
N GLU A 186 14.22 -16.17 23.46
CA GLU A 186 14.31 -15.29 24.64
C GLU A 186 15.21 -14.07 24.41
N ILE A 187 16.02 -14.08 23.34
CA ILE A 187 16.89 -12.96 22.96
C ILE A 187 16.06 -11.72 22.58
N PHE A 188 14.88 -11.92 21.98
CA PHE A 188 14.05 -10.84 21.47
C PHE A 188 12.77 -10.66 22.27
N THR A 189 12.40 -9.40 22.53
CA THR A 189 11.12 -9.02 23.17
C THR A 189 9.90 -9.14 22.24
N LEU A 190 10.09 -9.63 21.00
CA LEU A 190 9.04 -9.68 19.98
C LEU A 190 7.87 -10.57 20.41
N LYS A 191 8.14 -11.71 21.06
CA LYS A 191 7.10 -12.61 21.59
C LYS A 191 6.09 -11.88 22.48
N GLN A 192 6.57 -11.00 23.34
CA GLN A 192 5.73 -10.21 24.24
C GLN A 192 4.92 -9.16 23.46
N LYS A 193 5.55 -8.49 22.48
CA LYS A 193 4.88 -7.48 21.64
C LYS A 193 3.75 -8.04 20.78
N ILE A 194 3.84 -9.32 20.39
CA ILE A 194 2.81 -10.00 19.59
C ILE A 194 1.85 -10.88 20.41
N ALA A 195 1.98 -10.89 21.74
CA ALA A 195 1.21 -11.76 22.63
C ALA A 195 -0.30 -11.53 22.51
N GLU A 196 -0.73 -10.31 22.18
CA GLU A 196 -2.14 -9.94 22.05
C GLU A 196 -2.67 -9.97 20.60
N TRP A 197 -1.81 -10.19 19.61
CA TRP A 197 -2.21 -10.16 18.20
C TRP A 197 -3.12 -11.33 17.85
N ARG A 198 -4.09 -11.15 16.96
CA ARG A 198 -4.95 -12.25 16.52
C ARG A 198 -4.18 -13.21 15.61
N VAL A 199 -4.61 -14.47 15.55
CA VAL A 199 -3.97 -15.48 14.68
C VAL A 199 -4.00 -15.04 13.21
N LEU A 200 -5.11 -14.47 12.75
CA LEU A 200 -5.23 -13.91 11.40
C LEU A 200 -4.20 -12.80 11.13
N GLU A 201 -4.04 -11.85 12.06
CA GLU A 201 -3.06 -10.75 11.94
C GLU A 201 -1.64 -11.29 11.82
N LEU A 202 -1.28 -12.29 12.63
CA LEU A 202 0.04 -12.93 12.59
C LEU A 202 0.26 -13.74 11.31
N SER A 203 -0.74 -14.49 10.85
CA SER A 203 -0.67 -15.23 9.60
C SER A 203 -0.46 -14.33 8.39
N VAL A 204 -1.17 -13.19 8.31
CA VAL A 204 -1.01 -12.20 7.23
C VAL A 204 0.37 -11.56 7.30
N LEU A 205 0.83 -11.17 8.51
CA LEU A 205 2.16 -10.58 8.73
C LEU A 205 3.27 -11.54 8.30
N PHE A 206 3.25 -12.77 8.82
CA PHE A 206 4.31 -13.75 8.57
C PHE A 206 4.37 -14.08 7.09
N SER A 207 3.23 -14.40 6.48
CA SER A 207 3.16 -14.75 5.05
C SER A 207 3.71 -13.63 4.16
N GLY A 208 3.36 -12.37 4.42
CA GLY A 208 3.88 -11.23 3.66
C GLY A 208 5.39 -11.00 3.88
N MET A 209 5.88 -11.13 5.11
CA MET A 209 7.32 -11.05 5.40
C MET A 209 8.10 -12.21 4.74
N GLY A 210 7.53 -13.41 4.72
CA GLY A 210 8.10 -14.57 4.03
C GLY A 210 8.18 -14.35 2.52
N ALA A 211 7.13 -13.81 1.91
CA ALA A 211 7.12 -13.43 0.50
C ALA A 211 8.17 -12.35 0.20
N CYS A 212 8.33 -11.33 1.06
CA CYS A 212 9.40 -10.34 0.93
C CYS A 212 10.79 -10.98 0.94
N LEU A 213 11.04 -11.95 1.82
CA LEU A 213 12.35 -12.61 1.91
C LEU A 213 12.70 -13.37 0.62
N LEU A 214 11.73 -13.96 -0.07
CA LEU A 214 11.95 -14.63 -1.37
C LEU A 214 12.38 -13.64 -2.47
N VAL A 215 11.74 -12.47 -2.53
CA VAL A 215 12.08 -11.46 -3.55
C VAL A 215 13.41 -10.80 -3.21
N ALA A 216 13.63 -10.51 -1.92
CA ALA A 216 14.85 -9.90 -1.43
C ALA A 216 16.10 -10.72 -1.77
N THR A 217 16.03 -12.06 -1.78
CA THR A 217 17.19 -12.87 -2.15
C THR A 217 17.60 -12.64 -3.60
N LYS A 218 16.64 -12.53 -4.53
CA LYS A 218 16.92 -12.20 -5.95
C LYS A 218 17.48 -10.79 -6.11
N LEU A 219 16.89 -9.81 -5.41
CA LEU A 219 17.38 -8.43 -5.45
C LEU A 219 18.78 -8.28 -4.86
N LEU A 220 19.11 -9.05 -3.82
CA LEU A 220 20.46 -9.07 -3.24
C LEU A 220 21.48 -9.69 -4.21
N GLU A 221 21.13 -10.77 -4.90
CA GLU A 221 21.96 -11.34 -5.97
C GLU A 221 22.20 -10.31 -7.09
N PHE A 222 21.17 -9.59 -7.51
CA PHE A 222 21.31 -8.52 -8.51
C PHE A 222 22.15 -7.34 -7.98
N ALA A 223 21.95 -6.93 -6.73
CA ALA A 223 22.73 -5.86 -6.11
C ALA A 223 24.23 -6.21 -6.03
N GLU A 224 24.59 -7.48 -5.84
CA GLU A 224 25.98 -7.92 -5.88
C GLU A 224 26.60 -7.77 -7.28
N ILE A 225 25.83 -8.07 -8.34
CA ILE A 225 26.24 -7.84 -9.73
C ILE A 225 26.47 -6.35 -9.97
N GLN A 226 25.51 -5.51 -9.55
CA GLN A 226 25.57 -4.04 -9.69
C GLN A 226 26.74 -3.44 -8.91
N TYR A 227 27.05 -3.99 -7.73
CA TYR A 227 28.23 -3.60 -6.97
C TYR A 227 29.53 -3.91 -7.71
N GLY A 228 29.61 -5.09 -8.36
CA GLY A 228 30.74 -5.45 -9.21
C GLY A 228 30.92 -4.56 -10.44
N ALA A 229 29.84 -3.93 -10.91
CA ALA A 229 29.80 -3.02 -12.05
C ALA A 229 30.02 -1.54 -11.69
N ASP A 230 30.13 -1.19 -10.40
CA ASP A 230 30.17 0.20 -9.89
C ASP A 230 28.90 1.02 -10.22
N GLU A 231 27.78 0.33 -10.41
CA GLU A 231 26.45 0.90 -10.73
C GLU A 231 25.54 0.97 -9.48
N LEU A 232 25.86 0.22 -8.41
CA LEU A 232 25.09 0.23 -7.16
C LEU A 232 25.29 1.53 -6.36
N THR A 233 24.21 2.27 -6.08
CA THR A 233 24.26 3.50 -5.27
C THR A 233 23.44 3.43 -3.99
N LEU A 234 24.08 3.42 -2.82
CA LEU A 234 23.37 3.23 -1.54
C LEU A 234 23.00 4.52 -0.81
N TRP A 235 23.64 5.65 -1.13
CA TRP A 235 23.38 6.92 -0.45
C TRP A 235 21.95 7.46 -0.60
N PRO A 236 21.20 7.22 -1.70
CA PRO A 236 19.82 7.71 -1.81
C PRO A 236 18.93 7.19 -0.68
N ALA A 237 19.16 5.96 -0.20
CA ALA A 237 18.42 5.38 0.92
C ALA A 237 18.56 6.20 2.21
N LEU A 238 19.73 6.79 2.45
CA LEU A 238 19.95 7.66 3.61
C LEU A 238 19.08 8.91 3.52
N VAL A 239 18.96 9.52 2.35
CA VAL A 239 18.17 10.74 2.16
C VAL A 239 16.67 10.42 2.19
N VAL A 240 16.26 9.46 1.35
CA VAL A 240 14.85 9.11 1.11
C VAL A 240 14.20 8.48 2.34
N LEU A 241 14.93 7.75 3.19
CA LEU A 241 14.35 7.13 4.39
C LEU A 241 14.60 7.96 5.66
N ALA A 242 15.78 8.57 5.84
CA ALA A 242 16.10 9.22 7.12
C ALA A 242 15.44 10.59 7.29
N PHE A 243 15.38 11.43 6.24
CA PHE A 243 14.73 12.75 6.37
C PHE A 243 13.23 12.65 6.69
N PRO A 244 12.45 11.76 6.05
CA PRO A 244 11.08 11.52 6.46
C PRO A 244 10.94 11.06 7.92
N ILE A 245 11.84 10.21 8.43
CA ILE A 245 11.84 9.82 9.85
C ILE A 245 12.01 11.04 10.76
N LEU A 246 12.94 11.94 10.43
CA LEU A 246 13.15 13.17 11.21
C LEU A 246 11.91 14.05 11.23
N PHE A 247 11.25 14.23 10.08
CA PHE A 247 10.03 15.02 9.98
C PHE A 247 8.88 14.40 10.78
N VAL A 248 8.66 13.10 10.64
CA VAL A 248 7.64 12.37 11.40
C VAL A 248 7.93 12.37 12.90
N SER A 249 9.20 12.31 13.30
CA SER A 249 9.61 12.44 14.70
C SER A 249 9.27 13.83 15.27
N MET A 250 9.44 14.89 14.47
CA MET A 250 9.03 16.25 14.86
C MET A 250 7.52 16.34 15.08
N LEU A 251 6.71 15.78 14.18
CA LEU A 251 5.25 15.73 14.34
C LEU A 251 4.85 14.91 15.57
N HIS A 252 5.46 13.73 15.73
CA HIS A 252 5.22 12.85 16.88
C HIS A 252 5.46 13.60 18.19
N HIS A 253 6.59 14.32 18.31
CA HIS A 253 6.90 15.10 19.52
C HIS A 253 5.81 16.14 19.84
N ARG A 254 5.24 16.79 18.81
CA ARG A 254 4.17 17.79 18.98
C ARG A 254 2.87 17.19 19.50
N GLY A 255 2.50 15.99 19.06
CA GLY A 255 1.22 15.36 19.42
C GLY A 255 1.27 14.37 20.59
N LYS A 256 2.48 13.99 21.05
CA LYS A 256 2.70 12.85 21.94
C LYS A 256 1.92 12.94 23.25
N GLU A 257 1.94 14.10 23.89
CA GLU A 257 1.25 14.30 25.18
C GLU A 257 -0.25 14.06 25.06
N ALA A 258 -0.90 14.70 24.08
CA ALA A 258 -2.33 14.54 23.83
C ALA A 258 -2.69 13.09 23.43
N TYR A 259 -1.84 12.45 22.63
CA TYR A 259 -2.00 11.04 22.25
C TYR A 259 -1.93 10.11 23.46
N SER A 260 -0.93 10.28 24.33
CA SER A 260 -0.79 9.50 25.56
C SER A 260 -2.01 9.63 26.47
N ILE A 261 -2.51 10.84 26.68
CA ILE A 261 -3.71 11.10 27.52
C ILE A 261 -4.94 10.34 26.98
N LEU A 262 -5.13 10.30 25.66
CA LEU A 262 -6.28 9.59 25.06
C LEU A 262 -6.14 8.07 25.21
N ILE A 263 -4.95 7.52 24.93
CA ILE A 263 -4.70 6.08 25.02
C ILE A 263 -4.79 5.57 26.46
N GLU A 264 -4.31 6.34 27.45
CA GLU A 264 -4.48 6.02 28.88
C GLU A 264 -5.95 5.94 29.30
N LYS A 265 -6.82 6.73 28.66
CA LYS A 265 -8.28 6.67 28.83
C LYS A 265 -8.94 5.56 28.00
N GLY A 266 -8.18 4.75 27.28
CA GLY A 266 -8.69 3.71 26.39
C GLY A 266 -9.38 4.26 25.12
N LYS A 267 -9.14 5.53 24.77
CA LYS A 267 -9.74 6.20 23.61
C LYS A 267 -8.77 6.22 22.44
N ILE A 268 -9.25 5.86 21.26
CA ILE A 268 -8.48 5.95 20.02
C ILE A 268 -8.77 7.31 19.37
N PRO A 269 -7.74 8.13 19.06
CA PRO A 269 -7.95 9.43 18.42
C PRO A 269 -8.77 9.32 17.12
N GLY A 270 -9.83 10.11 17.04
CA GLY A 270 -10.72 10.19 15.87
C GLY A 270 -11.76 9.07 15.76
N ILE A 271 -11.87 8.15 16.72
CA ILE A 271 -12.94 7.15 16.78
C ILE A 271 -13.92 7.50 17.90
N LEU A 272 -15.21 7.57 17.57
CA LEU A 272 -16.29 7.81 18.53
C LEU A 272 -16.58 6.57 19.38
N GLU A 273 -17.15 6.80 20.57
CA GLU A 273 -17.56 5.74 21.49
C GLU A 273 -18.71 4.88 20.91
N ASP A 274 -18.83 3.65 21.42
CA ASP A 274 -19.83 2.70 20.95
C ASP A 274 -21.24 3.27 21.14
N GLY A 275 -21.99 3.36 20.04
CA GLY A 275 -23.38 3.83 20.02
C GLY A 275 -23.56 5.35 19.80
N VAL A 276 -22.48 6.13 19.75
CA VAL A 276 -22.53 7.56 19.44
C VAL A 276 -22.45 7.76 17.92
N THR A 277 -23.42 8.46 17.33
CA THR A 277 -23.39 8.82 15.91
C THR A 277 -22.63 10.12 15.67
N LEU A 278 -22.19 10.34 14.43
CA LEU A 278 -21.53 11.60 14.05
C LEU A 278 -22.44 12.82 14.32
N GLU A 279 -23.72 12.71 13.97
CA GLU A 279 -24.71 13.76 14.18
C GLU A 279 -24.92 14.08 15.67
N GLN A 280 -24.94 13.05 16.54
CA GLN A 280 -25.00 13.25 17.98
C GLN A 280 -23.73 13.92 18.51
N TRP A 281 -22.57 13.53 18.00
CA TRP A 281 -21.29 14.09 18.40
C TRP A 281 -21.17 15.58 18.04
N GLU A 282 -21.60 15.96 16.83
CA GLU A 282 -21.60 17.35 16.36
C GLU A 282 -22.61 18.23 17.12
N GLY A 283 -23.66 17.63 17.67
CA GLY A 283 -24.63 18.34 18.52
C GLY A 283 -24.20 18.50 19.98
N PHE A 284 -23.07 17.92 20.40
CA PHE A 284 -22.56 18.12 21.75
C PHE A 284 -21.91 19.49 21.91
N GLU A 285 -22.33 20.22 22.94
CA GLU A 285 -21.78 21.52 23.31
C GLU A 285 -21.21 21.47 24.74
N GLY A 286 -20.20 22.31 25.02
CA GLY A 286 -19.63 22.49 26.35
C GLY A 286 -18.12 22.34 26.43
N ASP A 287 -17.54 22.81 27.54
CA ASP A 287 -16.09 22.89 27.74
C ASP A 287 -15.39 21.53 27.65
N ASP A 288 -16.03 20.46 28.14
CA ASP A 288 -15.49 19.10 28.12
C ASP A 288 -15.39 18.54 26.69
N HIS A 289 -16.41 18.80 25.86
CA HIS A 289 -16.41 18.40 24.45
C HIS A 289 -15.34 19.17 23.67
N GLU A 290 -15.26 20.49 23.85
CA GLU A 290 -14.24 21.32 23.19
C GLU A 290 -12.81 20.93 23.63
N ALA A 291 -12.62 20.62 24.92
CA ALA A 291 -11.34 20.14 25.43
C ALA A 291 -10.97 18.78 24.83
N HIS A 292 -11.93 17.87 24.69
CA HIS A 292 -11.71 16.58 24.03
C HIS A 292 -11.33 16.77 22.55
N GLU A 293 -12.04 17.63 21.82
CA GLU A 293 -11.76 17.93 20.42
C GLU A 293 -10.36 18.53 20.21
N LYS A 294 -9.94 19.45 21.09
CA LYS A 294 -8.56 19.98 21.10
C LYS A 294 -7.52 18.88 21.32
N LEU A 295 -7.78 17.94 22.23
CA LEU A 295 -6.90 16.80 22.46
C LEU A 295 -6.80 15.89 21.23
N VAL A 296 -7.93 15.56 20.59
CA VAL A 296 -7.94 14.70 19.39
C VAL A 296 -7.19 15.37 18.24
N ARG A 297 -7.41 16.67 17.99
CA ARG A 297 -6.68 17.44 16.97
C ARG A 297 -5.17 17.41 17.20
N SER A 298 -4.74 17.58 18.45
CA SER A 298 -3.32 17.49 18.80
C SER A 298 -2.77 16.07 18.69
N ALA A 299 -3.56 15.06 19.07
CA ALA A 299 -3.15 13.66 19.03
C ALA A 299 -3.00 13.11 17.60
N ALA A 300 -3.67 13.70 16.61
CA ALA A 300 -3.50 13.34 15.20
C ALA A 300 -2.03 13.42 14.74
N PHE A 301 -1.28 14.41 15.25
CA PHE A 301 0.16 14.58 15.00
C PHE A 301 1.03 13.46 15.58
N SER A 302 0.51 12.62 16.46
CA SER A 302 1.23 11.49 17.07
C SER A 302 0.53 10.15 16.87
N THR A 303 -0.53 10.09 16.07
CA THR A 303 -1.25 8.84 15.82
C THR A 303 -0.42 7.95 14.89
N PRO A 304 0.02 6.75 15.31
CA PRO A 304 1.00 5.95 14.58
C PRO A 304 0.62 5.64 13.13
N ILE A 305 -0.63 5.23 12.88
CA ILE A 305 -1.09 4.88 11.53
C ILE A 305 -1.18 6.11 10.60
N VAL A 306 -1.47 7.29 11.16
CA VAL A 306 -1.51 8.56 10.42
C VAL A 306 -0.07 8.97 10.07
N LEU A 307 0.84 8.89 11.03
CA LEU A 307 2.25 9.18 10.82
C LEU A 307 2.90 8.23 9.81
N LEU A 308 2.43 6.99 9.71
CA LEU A 308 2.89 6.05 8.69
C LEU A 308 2.47 6.50 7.29
N ALA A 309 1.22 6.95 7.10
CA ALA A 309 0.76 7.50 5.82
C ALA A 309 1.52 8.78 5.44
N VAL A 310 1.78 9.67 6.42
CA VAL A 310 2.63 10.85 6.26
C VAL A 310 4.05 10.45 5.82
N TYR A 311 4.64 9.47 6.50
CA TYR A 311 5.95 8.93 6.15
C TYR A 311 5.99 8.45 4.69
N GLY A 312 4.99 7.68 4.26
CA GLY A 312 4.89 7.21 2.88
C GLY A 312 4.88 8.35 1.86
N GLN A 313 4.09 9.41 2.08
CA GLN A 313 4.07 10.56 1.17
C GLN A 313 5.41 11.29 1.11
N LEU A 314 6.11 11.41 2.24
CA LEU A 314 7.42 12.05 2.27
C LEU A 314 8.48 11.19 1.57
N VAL A 315 8.50 9.88 1.80
CA VAL A 315 9.40 8.95 1.09
C VAL A 315 9.25 9.12 -0.42
N ASP A 316 8.02 9.18 -0.92
CA ASP A 316 7.72 9.45 -2.33
C ASP A 316 8.29 10.78 -2.82
N GLY A 317 7.96 11.88 -2.13
CA GLY A 317 8.45 13.20 -2.51
C GLY A 317 9.98 13.30 -2.51
N PHE A 318 10.65 12.68 -1.54
CA PHE A 318 12.11 12.66 -1.50
C PHE A 318 12.71 11.76 -2.58
N ALA A 319 12.11 10.60 -2.86
CA ALA A 319 12.57 9.68 -3.90
C ALA A 319 12.51 10.34 -5.28
N SER A 320 11.37 10.93 -5.66
CA SER A 320 11.22 11.60 -6.96
C SER A 320 12.07 12.87 -7.04
N TRP A 321 12.22 13.63 -5.96
CA TRP A 321 13.13 14.79 -5.96
C TRP A 321 14.58 14.38 -6.23
N VAL A 322 15.08 13.37 -5.50
CA VAL A 322 16.43 12.84 -5.71
C VAL A 322 16.57 12.24 -7.12
N GLY A 323 15.58 11.47 -7.57
CA GLY A 323 15.63 10.83 -8.88
C GLY A 323 15.67 11.82 -10.04
N VAL A 324 14.80 12.84 -10.03
CA VAL A 324 14.71 13.82 -11.12
C VAL A 324 15.88 14.80 -11.10
N ASP A 325 16.17 15.41 -9.94
CA ASP A 325 17.13 16.53 -9.89
C ASP A 325 18.60 16.06 -9.80
N ILE A 326 18.85 14.84 -9.32
CA ILE A 326 20.23 14.32 -9.12
C ILE A 326 20.56 13.20 -10.10
N PHE A 327 19.65 12.26 -10.35
CA PHE A 327 19.88 11.13 -11.26
C PHE A 327 19.35 11.36 -12.68
N GLY A 328 18.60 12.45 -12.93
CA GLY A 328 18.09 12.79 -14.25
C GLY A 328 16.96 11.88 -14.75
N TYR A 329 16.23 11.23 -13.84
CA TYR A 329 15.08 10.39 -14.19
C TYR A 329 13.91 11.25 -14.67
N SER A 330 13.16 10.74 -15.65
CA SER A 330 11.95 11.39 -16.16
C SER A 330 10.71 10.85 -15.47
N GLU A 331 9.84 11.76 -15.01
CA GLU A 331 8.53 11.43 -14.45
C GLU A 331 7.56 10.97 -15.56
N LYS A 332 6.81 9.89 -15.30
CA LYS A 332 5.84 9.29 -16.24
C LYS A 332 4.40 9.79 -16.01
N HIS A 333 4.08 10.24 -14.80
CA HIS A 333 2.72 10.68 -14.48
C HIS A 333 2.45 12.13 -14.92
N VAL A 334 1.33 12.34 -15.64
CA VAL A 334 0.99 13.66 -16.21
C VAL A 334 0.83 14.76 -15.16
N LEU A 335 0.24 14.44 -14.01
CA LEU A 335 0.03 15.44 -12.95
C LEU A 335 1.34 15.85 -12.28
N SER A 336 2.24 14.89 -11.98
CA SER A 336 3.53 15.23 -11.39
C SER A 336 4.47 15.87 -12.40
N ALA A 337 4.45 15.44 -13.67
CA ALA A 337 5.17 16.12 -14.75
C ALA A 337 4.74 17.59 -14.88
N PHE A 338 3.43 17.87 -14.83
CA PHE A 338 2.91 19.25 -14.85
C PHE A 338 3.38 20.08 -13.65
N VAL A 339 3.38 19.50 -12.44
CA VAL A 339 3.89 20.16 -11.24
C VAL A 339 5.39 20.46 -11.37
N MET A 340 6.17 19.52 -11.93
CA MET A 340 7.61 19.68 -12.12
C MET A 340 7.93 20.75 -13.17
N GLU A 341 7.15 20.83 -14.26
CA GLU A 341 7.25 21.91 -15.25
C GLU A 341 7.00 23.29 -14.61
N LEU A 342 5.95 23.43 -13.79
CA LEU A 342 5.68 24.66 -13.04
C LEU A 342 6.80 25.02 -12.06
N ALA A 343 7.54 24.03 -11.58
CA ALA A 343 8.68 24.19 -10.69
C ALA A 343 10.01 24.51 -11.42
N GLY A 344 9.95 24.80 -12.73
CA GLY A 344 11.09 25.15 -13.56
C GLY A 344 11.78 23.96 -14.22
N GLY A 345 11.11 22.80 -14.28
CA GLY A 345 11.55 21.65 -15.07
C GLY A 345 11.55 21.94 -16.57
N THR A 346 12.38 21.21 -17.30
CA THR A 346 12.49 21.32 -18.76
C THR A 346 11.52 20.39 -19.48
N GLU A 347 11.17 20.68 -20.73
CA GLU A 347 10.37 19.77 -21.58
C GLU A 347 11.01 18.38 -21.75
N SER A 348 12.33 18.26 -21.56
CA SER A 348 13.07 17.00 -21.52
C SER A 348 12.90 16.19 -20.22
N GLY A 349 12.10 16.66 -19.26
CA GLY A 349 11.85 16.00 -17.98
C GLY A 349 12.97 16.18 -16.94
N ALA A 350 13.96 17.04 -17.22
CA ALA A 350 15.05 17.33 -16.30
C ALA A 350 14.74 18.53 -15.41
N GLY A 351 14.94 18.37 -14.11
CA GLY A 351 14.72 19.40 -13.10
C GLY A 351 13.26 19.57 -12.68
N GLY A 352 13.03 20.26 -11.56
CA GLY A 352 11.68 20.54 -11.04
C GLY A 352 11.16 19.48 -10.05
N GLY A 353 11.95 18.45 -9.73
CA GLY A 353 11.57 17.40 -8.78
C GLY A 353 11.25 17.95 -7.38
N TRP A 354 11.90 19.05 -6.97
CA TRP A 354 11.60 19.73 -5.71
C TRP A 354 10.14 20.23 -5.63
N GLY A 355 9.49 20.54 -6.75
CA GLY A 355 8.09 20.95 -6.80
C GLY A 355 7.15 19.82 -6.37
N PHE A 356 7.45 18.59 -6.81
CA PHE A 356 6.71 17.40 -6.40
C PHE A 356 6.90 17.10 -4.91
N LEU A 357 8.12 17.27 -4.38
CA LEU A 357 8.37 17.18 -2.94
C LEU A 357 7.50 18.15 -2.14
N VAL A 358 7.34 19.40 -2.60
CA VAL A 358 6.45 20.38 -1.95
C VAL A 358 5.00 19.91 -1.96
N VAL A 359 4.50 19.41 -3.09
CA VAL A 359 3.15 18.85 -3.19
C VAL A 359 2.95 17.69 -2.20
N LYS A 360 3.93 16.78 -2.10
CA LYS A 360 3.87 15.65 -1.17
C LYS A 360 3.94 16.10 0.30
N MET A 361 4.73 17.13 0.63
CA MET A 361 4.72 17.72 1.98
C MET A 361 3.37 18.37 2.31
N VAL A 362 2.74 19.07 1.36
CA VAL A 362 1.39 19.63 1.54
C VAL A 362 0.37 18.51 1.73
N LEU A 363 0.42 17.46 0.92
CA LEU A 363 -0.46 16.30 1.05
C LEU A 363 -0.27 15.62 2.42
N ALA A 364 0.97 15.44 2.86
CA ALA A 364 1.30 14.89 4.16
C ALA A 364 0.68 15.73 5.31
N PHE A 365 0.71 17.06 5.19
CA PHE A 365 0.05 17.95 6.15
C PHE A 365 -1.48 17.85 6.09
N VAL A 366 -2.06 17.78 4.88
CA VAL A 366 -3.51 17.60 4.66
C VAL A 366 -3.99 16.28 5.28
N ILE A 367 -3.21 15.20 5.19
CA ILE A 367 -3.53 13.93 5.84
C ILE A 367 -3.65 14.11 7.37
N VAL A 368 -2.69 14.80 8.00
CA VAL A 368 -2.75 15.07 9.45
C VAL A 368 -3.98 15.89 9.80
N LEU A 369 -4.29 16.94 9.03
CA LEU A 369 -5.48 17.77 9.25
C LEU A 369 -6.78 17.00 9.06
N PHE A 370 -6.85 16.13 8.05
CA PHE A 370 -7.99 15.27 7.82
C PHE A 370 -8.27 14.40 9.06
N PHE A 371 -7.25 13.75 9.63
CA PHE A 371 -7.43 12.94 10.84
C PHE A 371 -7.56 13.77 12.13
N ALA A 372 -7.14 15.04 12.12
CA ALA A 372 -7.35 15.96 13.23
C ALA A 372 -8.83 16.39 13.33
N GLU A 373 -9.48 16.65 12.20
CA GLU A 373 -10.87 17.13 12.15
C GLU A 373 -11.90 16.00 12.01
N TRP A 374 -11.63 14.98 11.19
CA TRP A 374 -12.61 13.96 10.89
C TRP A 374 -12.85 13.02 12.07
N ARG A 375 -14.11 12.61 12.27
CA ARG A 375 -14.52 11.64 13.30
C ARG A 375 -15.16 10.43 12.63
N PHE A 376 -14.70 9.25 13.04
CA PHE A 376 -15.23 7.97 12.56
C PHE A 376 -16.13 7.36 13.63
N GLU A 377 -17.33 6.95 13.24
CA GLU A 377 -18.17 6.11 14.10
C GLU A 377 -17.50 4.75 14.33
N LYS A 378 -17.77 4.09 15.46
CA LYS A 378 -17.17 2.78 15.75
C LYS A 378 -17.38 1.76 14.61
N ARG A 379 -18.59 1.73 14.03
CA ARG A 379 -18.92 0.83 12.92
C ARG A 379 -18.12 1.09 11.62
N GLN A 380 -17.44 2.24 11.54
CA GLN A 380 -16.62 2.68 10.41
C GLN A 380 -15.12 2.45 10.67
N THR A 381 -14.73 1.72 11.72
CA THR A 381 -13.31 1.46 12.01
C THR A 381 -12.58 0.78 10.85
N HIS A 382 -13.23 -0.17 10.16
CA HIS A 382 -12.68 -0.77 8.93
C HIS A 382 -12.45 0.25 7.81
N LEU A 383 -13.38 1.20 7.64
CA LEU A 383 -13.23 2.26 6.65
C LEU A 383 -12.02 3.15 6.99
N ARG A 384 -11.87 3.54 8.26
CA ARG A 384 -10.70 4.28 8.75
C ARG A 384 -9.40 3.55 8.40
N LEU A 385 -9.31 2.24 8.67
CA LEU A 385 -8.13 1.44 8.35
C LEU A 385 -7.84 1.38 6.85
N LEU A 386 -8.85 1.16 6.01
CA LEU A 386 -8.66 1.10 4.55
C LEU A 386 -8.31 2.46 3.95
N VAL A 387 -8.86 3.56 4.46
CA VAL A 387 -8.47 4.92 4.05
C VAL A 387 -6.99 5.16 4.38
N VAL A 388 -6.56 4.81 5.60
CA VAL A 388 -5.15 4.94 5.97
C VAL A 388 -4.26 4.05 5.11
N LEU A 389 -4.67 2.80 4.85
CA LEU A 389 -3.93 1.90 3.97
C LEU A 389 -3.79 2.49 2.57
N GLY A 390 -4.87 3.01 1.99
CA GLY A 390 -4.85 3.65 0.66
C GLY A 390 -3.94 4.87 0.61
N LEU A 391 -4.04 5.77 1.60
CA LEU A 391 -3.16 6.95 1.71
C LEU A 391 -1.69 6.56 1.89
N LEU A 392 -1.44 5.46 2.60
CA LEU A 392 -0.10 4.92 2.78
C LEU A 392 0.42 4.32 1.47
N THR A 393 -0.34 3.46 0.80
CA THR A 393 0.09 2.76 -0.41
C THR A 393 0.39 3.74 -1.55
N VAL A 394 -0.43 4.79 -1.71
CA VAL A 394 -0.27 5.81 -2.76
C VAL A 394 1.02 6.64 -2.60
N GLY A 395 1.64 6.65 -1.40
CA GLY A 395 2.93 7.32 -1.19
C GLY A 395 4.09 6.32 -1.04
N LEU A 396 3.95 5.40 -0.08
CA LEU A 396 5.05 4.50 0.28
C LEU A 396 5.44 3.56 -0.87
N ALA A 397 4.47 3.04 -1.63
CA ALA A 397 4.78 2.10 -2.71
C ALA A 397 5.60 2.75 -3.85
N PRO A 398 5.15 3.84 -4.50
CA PRO A 398 5.95 4.50 -5.54
C PRO A 398 7.29 5.00 -4.98
N GLY A 399 7.32 5.60 -3.79
CA GLY A 399 8.57 6.11 -3.22
C GLY A 399 9.61 5.03 -2.91
N LEU A 400 9.19 3.84 -2.45
CA LEU A 400 10.12 2.72 -2.25
C LEU A 400 10.52 2.06 -3.57
N ARG A 401 9.65 2.04 -4.59
CA ARG A 401 9.97 1.55 -5.93
C ARG A 401 11.03 2.44 -6.57
N ASP A 402 10.80 3.76 -6.59
CA ASP A 402 11.75 4.75 -7.08
C ASP A 402 13.09 4.65 -6.33
N LEU A 403 13.06 4.52 -5.00
CA LEU A 403 14.28 4.29 -4.24
C LEU A 403 15.02 3.02 -4.69
N GLY A 404 14.31 1.91 -4.89
CA GLY A 404 14.90 0.66 -5.39
C GLY A 404 15.56 0.84 -6.76
N ARG A 405 14.89 1.54 -7.67
CA ARG A 405 15.40 1.89 -9.00
C ARG A 405 16.68 2.73 -8.93
N LEU A 406 16.67 3.78 -8.11
CA LEU A 406 17.85 4.63 -7.89
C LEU A 406 19.02 3.84 -7.31
N MET A 407 18.73 2.95 -6.34
CA MET A 407 19.78 2.17 -5.69
C MET A 407 20.44 1.16 -6.63
N LEU A 408 19.63 0.50 -7.46
CA LEU A 408 20.07 -0.59 -8.34
C LEU A 408 20.45 -0.13 -9.76
N GLY A 409 20.24 1.15 -10.09
CA GLY A 409 20.61 1.72 -11.39
C GLY A 409 19.68 1.31 -12.54
N VAL A 410 18.39 1.11 -12.26
CA VAL A 410 17.39 0.61 -13.23
C VAL A 410 16.27 1.60 -13.53
#